data_AF-A0A958HVA0-F1
#
_entry.id   AF-A0A958HVA0-F1
#
_cell.length_a   1.000
_cell.length_b   1.000
_cell.length_c   1.000
_cell.angle_alpha   90.00
_cell.angle_beta   90.00
_cell.angle_gamma   90.00
#
_symmetry.space_group_name_H-M   'P 1'
#
loop_
_entity.id
_entity.type
_entity.pdbx_description
1 polymer ?
#
loop_
_entity_poly.entity_id
_entity_poly.type
_entity_poly.pdbx_seq_one_letter_code
_entity_poly.pdbx_strand_id
1 'polypeptide(L)'
;MKKMFVTLFSMAVLLMLMSCGSTEQGRKAQSVVDSPDIHYQRGKDLFNKDKLSDATYEFNQAISLDPKYAPAYEGLSWVYLEQDNVEKAKESADKALDLDGKWSLAKVARARVMAKEGNYKDAIKEANNAIKDIPGSTMPDKKAANVQAHLALGDIYKEADMYDDAQSTYQRVLEIDKLNMKADKAIKDLAKYKTAIAGQRPELKKIASQKEITRSDVAVLFALELPLDKIFREAPKASQSGFRPPSQSVMGKREAPAANEGLPPDVAEDHWARSFIKEVLEKGAMETMP
;
A
#
# COMPACT_ATOMS: atom_id res chain seq x y z
N MET A 1 69.07 23.39 -6.56
CA MET A 1 68.36 23.50 -5.25
C MET A 1 66.88 23.84 -5.38
N LYS A 2 66.46 24.85 -6.15
CA LYS A 2 65.03 25.22 -6.30
C LYS A 2 64.11 24.09 -6.83
N LYS A 3 64.56 23.29 -7.80
CA LYS A 3 63.75 22.17 -8.35
C LYS A 3 63.52 21.03 -7.36
N MET A 4 64.51 20.70 -6.52
CA MET A 4 64.38 19.70 -5.45
C MET A 4 63.39 20.13 -4.36
N PHE A 5 63.35 21.43 -4.05
CA PHE A 5 62.46 21.97 -3.03
C PHE A 5 60.99 21.96 -3.50
N VAL A 6 60.75 22.23 -4.79
CA VAL A 6 59.40 22.18 -5.39
C VAL A 6 58.87 20.76 -5.46
N THR A 7 59.70 19.76 -5.77
CA THR A 7 59.29 18.35 -5.79
C THR A 7 59.03 17.78 -4.40
N LEU A 8 59.82 18.19 -3.39
CA LEU A 8 59.58 17.80 -1.99
C LEU A 8 58.30 18.46 -1.44
N PHE A 9 58.03 19.71 -1.81
CA PHE A 9 56.82 20.41 -1.40
C PHE A 9 55.57 19.83 -2.08
N SER A 10 55.64 19.46 -3.38
CA SER A 10 54.50 18.81 -4.06
C SER A 10 54.21 17.41 -3.52
N MET A 11 55.24 16.65 -3.13
CA MET A 11 55.08 15.33 -2.53
C MET A 11 54.50 15.40 -1.10
N ALA A 12 54.85 16.43 -0.33
CA ALA A 12 54.27 16.69 0.99
C ALA A 12 52.78 17.11 0.91
N VAL A 13 52.41 17.91 -0.09
CA VAL A 13 51.00 18.28 -0.34
C VAL A 13 50.18 17.06 -0.79
N LEU A 14 50.76 16.16 -1.61
CA LEU A 14 50.09 14.91 -1.99
C LEU A 14 49.87 13.96 -0.80
N LEU A 15 50.82 13.89 0.14
CA LEU A 15 50.71 13.11 1.37
C LEU A 15 49.70 13.70 2.36
N MET A 16 49.58 15.03 2.44
CA MET A 16 48.55 15.68 3.26
C MET A 16 47.13 15.48 2.72
N LEU A 17 46.95 15.41 1.39
CA LEU A 17 45.63 15.14 0.78
C LEU A 17 45.16 13.68 0.97
N MET A 18 46.07 12.73 1.22
CA MET A 18 45.70 11.36 1.65
C MET A 18 45.32 11.27 3.13
N SER A 19 45.55 12.32 3.92
CA SER A 19 45.29 12.32 5.37
C SER A 19 43.90 12.89 5.74
N CYS A 20 43.10 13.31 4.77
CA CYS A 20 41.72 13.77 4.98
C CYS A 20 40.67 12.87 4.30
N GLY A 21 41.00 11.60 4.07
CA GLY A 21 39.98 10.57 3.95
C GLY A 21 39.66 10.10 5.37
N SER A 22 38.65 10.70 6.02
CA SER A 22 38.09 10.15 7.25
C SER A 22 37.72 8.70 6.94
N THR A 23 38.48 7.76 7.48
CA THR A 23 38.09 6.36 7.51
C THR A 23 36.66 6.31 8.05
N GLU A 24 35.75 5.63 7.34
CA GLU A 24 34.44 5.20 7.87
C GLU A 24 34.68 4.20 9.02
N GLN A 25 35.41 4.62 10.05
CA GLN A 25 35.66 3.84 11.25
C GLN A 25 34.50 4.14 12.18
N GLY A 26 33.60 3.15 12.31
CA GLY A 26 32.58 3.15 13.34
C GLY A 26 33.18 3.32 14.74
N ARG A 27 32.33 3.70 15.70
CA ARG A 27 32.71 3.77 17.10
C ARG A 27 33.22 2.40 17.58
N LYS A 28 34.16 2.42 18.53
CA LYS A 28 34.67 1.17 19.13
C LYS A 28 33.61 0.53 20.02
N ALA A 29 33.51 -0.79 19.94
CA ALA A 29 32.69 -1.59 20.85
C ALA A 29 33.19 -1.44 22.30
N GLN A 30 32.26 -1.28 23.23
CA GLN A 30 32.51 -1.11 24.66
C GLN A 30 32.38 -2.42 25.45
N SER A 31 31.76 -3.45 24.85
CA SER A 31 31.51 -4.75 25.48
C SER A 31 31.29 -5.83 24.43
N VAL A 32 31.34 -7.10 24.83
CA VAL A 32 31.03 -8.26 23.98
C VAL A 32 29.60 -8.22 23.44
N VAL A 33 28.68 -7.59 24.18
CA VAL A 33 27.27 -7.42 23.77
C VAL A 33 27.01 -6.13 22.97
N ASP A 34 28.06 -5.35 22.71
CA ASP A 34 28.03 -4.08 21.97
C ASP A 34 28.54 -4.31 20.54
N SER A 35 27.77 -5.09 19.78
CA SER A 35 28.09 -5.48 18.40
C SER A 35 26.95 -5.12 17.44
N PRO A 36 27.24 -4.89 16.14
CA PRO A 36 26.20 -4.52 15.17
C PRO A 36 25.07 -5.53 15.08
N ASP A 37 25.38 -6.82 15.14
CA ASP A 37 24.41 -7.91 15.05
C ASP A 37 23.46 -7.95 16.26
N ILE A 38 23.95 -7.72 17.47
CA ILE A 38 23.13 -7.70 18.68
C ILE A 38 22.19 -6.50 18.67
N HIS A 39 22.70 -5.32 18.33
CA HIS A 39 21.88 -4.11 18.16
C HIS A 39 20.82 -4.30 17.06
N TYR A 40 21.17 -4.91 15.94
CA TYR A 40 20.20 -5.23 14.88
C TYR A 40 19.10 -6.20 15.34
N GLN A 41 19.44 -7.29 16.04
CA GLN A 41 18.40 -8.20 16.56
C GLN A 41 17.50 -7.52 17.59
N ARG A 42 18.05 -6.69 18.49
CA ARG A 42 17.25 -5.88 19.42
C ARG A 42 16.33 -4.91 18.69
N GLY A 43 16.85 -4.22 17.67
CA GLY A 43 16.08 -3.32 16.83
C GLY A 43 14.90 -4.03 16.16
N LYS A 44 15.13 -5.23 15.60
CA LYS A 44 14.06 -6.07 15.04
C LYS A 44 13.01 -6.48 16.08
N ASP A 45 13.42 -6.87 17.27
CA ASP A 45 12.50 -7.25 18.34
C ASP A 45 11.63 -6.07 18.79
N LEU A 46 12.22 -4.87 18.86
CA LEU A 46 11.51 -3.64 19.19
C LEU A 46 10.57 -3.23 18.07
N PHE A 47 11.00 -3.33 16.81
CA PHE A 47 10.16 -3.10 15.64
C PHE A 47 8.93 -4.03 15.64
N ASN A 48 9.12 -5.32 15.92
CA ASN A 48 8.02 -6.28 16.02
C ASN A 48 7.06 -5.99 17.18
N LYS A 49 7.48 -5.23 18.18
CA LYS A 49 6.67 -4.75 19.32
C LYS A 49 6.10 -3.35 19.08
N ASP A 50 6.21 -2.81 17.87
CA ASP A 50 5.75 -1.48 17.46
C ASP A 50 6.45 -0.33 18.23
N LYS A 51 7.63 -0.60 18.79
CA LYS A 51 8.47 0.40 19.48
C LYS A 51 9.41 1.05 18.49
N LEU A 52 8.86 1.81 17.56
CA LEU A 52 9.59 2.33 16.39
C LEU A 52 10.79 3.22 16.79
N SER A 53 10.63 4.12 17.76
CA SER A 53 11.72 4.99 18.23
C SER A 53 12.89 4.21 18.82
N ASP A 54 12.60 3.19 19.63
CA ASP A 54 13.63 2.33 20.24
C ASP A 54 14.30 1.47 19.16
N ALA A 55 13.54 0.98 18.17
CA ALA A 55 14.08 0.24 17.04
C ALA A 55 15.04 1.10 16.21
N THR A 56 14.65 2.33 15.88
CA THR A 56 15.53 3.30 15.20
C THR A 56 16.82 3.54 15.99
N TYR A 57 16.73 3.68 17.31
CA TYR A 57 17.90 3.85 18.16
C TYR A 57 18.86 2.65 18.04
N GLU A 58 18.36 1.42 18.19
CA GLU A 58 19.17 0.22 18.10
C GLU A 58 19.78 0.02 16.70
N PHE A 59 19.05 0.27 15.62
CA PHE A 59 19.61 0.22 14.27
C PHE A 59 20.72 1.28 14.06
N ASN A 60 20.53 2.48 14.60
CA ASN A 60 21.59 3.51 14.57
C ASN A 60 22.81 3.12 15.42
N GLN A 61 22.64 2.39 16.52
CA GLN A 61 23.77 1.85 17.27
C GLN A 61 24.56 0.84 16.42
N ALA A 62 23.89 -0.05 15.69
CA ALA A 62 24.54 -0.98 14.78
C ALA A 62 25.34 -0.24 13.69
N ILE A 63 24.74 0.78 13.06
CA ILE A 63 25.40 1.63 12.06
C ILE A 63 26.58 2.39 12.67
N SER A 64 26.45 2.87 13.92
CA SER A 64 27.52 3.60 14.58
C SER A 64 28.74 2.71 14.81
N LEU A 65 28.55 1.42 15.09
CA LEU A 65 29.63 0.43 15.29
C LEU A 65 30.24 -0.03 13.97
N ASP A 66 29.39 -0.25 12.97
CA ASP A 66 29.80 -0.61 11.61
C ASP A 66 28.94 0.15 10.58
N PRO A 67 29.47 1.24 10.00
CA PRO A 67 28.77 2.02 8.99
C PRO A 67 28.42 1.24 7.71
N LYS A 68 29.01 0.06 7.51
CA LYS A 68 28.78 -0.83 6.37
C LYS A 68 27.85 -1.99 6.70
N TYR A 69 27.23 -1.98 7.87
CA TYR A 69 26.30 -3.02 8.30
C TYR A 69 24.94 -2.88 7.59
N ALA A 70 24.86 -3.41 6.36
CA ALA A 70 23.67 -3.41 5.51
C ALA A 70 22.35 -3.80 6.23
N PRO A 71 22.31 -4.80 7.14
CA PRO A 71 21.07 -5.18 7.81
C PRO A 71 20.45 -4.05 8.65
N ALA A 72 21.25 -3.16 9.24
CA ALA A 72 20.70 -2.06 10.04
C ALA A 72 20.02 -1.00 9.17
N TYR A 73 20.52 -0.74 7.96
CA TYR A 73 19.86 0.14 7.00
C TYR A 73 18.56 -0.47 6.47
N GLU A 74 18.52 -1.78 6.24
CA GLU A 74 17.27 -2.49 5.94
C GLU A 74 16.25 -2.35 7.09
N GLY A 75 16.70 -2.52 8.34
CA GLY A 75 15.86 -2.29 9.52
C GLY A 75 15.30 -0.87 9.61
N LEU A 76 16.12 0.16 9.32
CA LEU A 76 15.67 1.55 9.26
C LEU A 76 14.64 1.77 8.13
N SER A 77 14.82 1.13 6.98
CA SER A 77 13.85 1.20 5.88
C SER A 77 12.46 0.75 6.33
N TRP A 78 12.38 -0.37 7.05
CA TRP A 78 11.12 -0.84 7.63
C TRP A 78 10.52 0.11 8.64
N VAL A 79 11.33 0.67 9.54
CA VAL A 79 10.83 1.66 10.52
C VAL A 79 10.25 2.88 9.80
N TYR A 80 10.92 3.38 8.76
CA TYR A 80 10.42 4.52 8.00
C TYR A 80 9.16 4.18 7.19
N LEU A 81 9.01 2.96 6.69
CA LEU A 81 7.77 2.50 6.05
C LEU A 81 6.57 2.50 7.01
N GLU A 82 6.76 2.06 8.26
CA GLU A 82 5.70 2.09 9.28
C GLU A 82 5.37 3.51 9.73
N GLN A 83 6.34 4.44 9.65
CA GLN A 83 6.13 5.87 9.89
C GLN A 83 5.56 6.62 8.67
N ASP A 84 5.27 5.91 7.57
CA ASP A 84 4.84 6.47 6.28
C ASP A 84 5.83 7.48 5.68
N ASN A 85 7.10 7.42 6.09
CA ASN A 85 8.19 8.22 5.53
C ASN A 85 8.86 7.49 4.37
N VAL A 86 8.15 7.45 3.24
CA VAL A 86 8.53 6.67 2.05
C VAL A 86 9.90 7.08 1.49
N GLU A 87 10.24 8.37 1.53
CA GLU A 87 11.52 8.88 1.02
C GLU A 87 12.71 8.35 1.82
N LYS A 88 12.70 8.47 3.16
CA LYS A 88 13.77 7.91 4.01
C LYS A 88 13.83 6.40 3.96
N ALA A 89 12.67 5.75 3.81
CA ALA A 89 12.62 4.30 3.64
C ALA A 89 13.36 3.86 2.37
N LYS A 90 13.17 4.58 1.27
CA LYS A 90 13.86 4.36 -0.01
C LYS A 90 15.37 4.54 0.13
N GLU A 91 15.79 5.68 0.67
CA GLU A 91 17.22 5.96 0.91
C GLU A 91 17.89 4.86 1.74
N SER A 92 17.22 4.40 2.79
CA SER A 92 17.74 3.35 3.67
C SER A 92 17.80 1.99 2.98
N ALA A 93 16.79 1.62 2.19
CA ALA A 93 16.79 0.38 1.41
C ALA A 93 17.88 0.38 0.34
N ASP A 94 18.03 1.49 -0.39
CA ASP A 94 19.04 1.64 -1.43
C ASP A 94 20.45 1.63 -0.82
N LYS A 95 20.65 2.30 0.33
CA LYS A 95 21.93 2.24 1.05
C LYS A 95 22.28 0.82 1.50
N ALA A 96 21.31 0.03 1.95
CA ALA A 96 21.54 -1.37 2.30
C ALA A 96 21.98 -2.20 1.08
N LEU A 97 21.37 -1.96 -0.09
CA LEU A 97 21.72 -2.64 -1.34
C LEU A 97 23.07 -2.19 -1.92
N ASP A 98 23.44 -0.93 -1.74
CA ASP A 98 24.76 -0.42 -2.12
C ASP A 98 25.87 -1.07 -1.31
N LEU A 99 25.62 -1.34 -0.02
CA LEU A 99 26.55 -2.00 0.88
C LEU A 99 26.60 -3.52 0.65
N ASP A 100 25.45 -4.16 0.44
CA ASP A 100 25.34 -5.58 0.12
C ASP A 100 24.18 -5.86 -0.84
N GLY A 101 24.48 -5.88 -2.15
CA GLY A 101 23.50 -6.17 -3.19
C GLY A 101 22.93 -7.60 -3.16
N LYS A 102 23.48 -8.50 -2.33
CA LYS A 102 22.96 -9.85 -2.10
C LYS A 102 22.09 -9.94 -0.83
N TRP A 103 21.89 -8.85 -0.11
CA TRP A 103 20.98 -8.80 1.03
C TRP A 103 19.51 -8.78 0.56
N SER A 104 18.91 -9.96 0.34
CA SER A 104 17.57 -10.07 -0.26
C SER A 104 16.49 -9.32 0.52
N LEU A 105 16.60 -9.19 1.84
CA LEU A 105 15.61 -8.44 2.63
C LEU A 105 15.62 -6.93 2.32
N ALA A 106 16.75 -6.36 1.89
CA ALA A 106 16.76 -4.96 1.42
C ALA A 106 16.01 -4.81 0.09
N LYS A 107 16.09 -5.82 -0.80
CA LYS A 107 15.27 -5.85 -2.03
C LYS A 107 13.78 -5.93 -1.70
N VAL A 108 13.41 -6.70 -0.67
CA VAL A 108 12.02 -6.77 -0.17
C VAL A 108 11.57 -5.44 0.43
N ALA A 109 12.40 -4.78 1.24
CA ALA A 109 12.10 -3.45 1.77
C ALA A 109 11.89 -2.44 0.64
N ARG A 110 12.76 -2.45 -0.39
CA ARG A 110 12.59 -1.63 -1.60
C ARG A 110 11.30 -1.95 -2.35
N ALA A 111 10.92 -3.23 -2.45
CA ALA A 111 9.64 -3.63 -3.04
C ALA A 111 8.45 -3.05 -2.25
N ARG A 112 8.50 -3.00 -0.91
CA ARG A 112 7.48 -2.34 -0.10
C ARG A 112 7.43 -0.83 -0.30
N VAL A 113 8.59 -0.18 -0.45
CA VAL A 113 8.67 1.24 -0.85
C VAL A 113 7.94 1.46 -2.18
N MET A 114 8.21 0.64 -3.20
CA MET A 114 7.53 0.72 -4.50
C MET A 114 6.00 0.52 -4.37
N ALA A 115 5.56 -0.39 -3.51
CA ALA A 115 4.13 -0.58 -3.25
C ALA A 115 3.48 0.65 -2.59
N LYS A 116 4.16 1.28 -1.63
CA LYS A 116 3.72 2.56 -1.02
C LYS A 116 3.68 3.72 -2.01
N GLU A 117 4.54 3.72 -3.03
CA GLU A 117 4.50 4.65 -4.16
C GLU A 117 3.37 4.29 -5.18
N GLY A 118 2.62 3.21 -4.96
CA GLY A 118 1.54 2.73 -5.84
C GLY A 118 2.01 1.86 -7.02
N ASN A 119 3.31 1.57 -7.14
CA ASN A 119 3.85 0.72 -8.20
C ASN A 119 3.80 -0.77 -7.82
N TYR A 120 2.59 -1.30 -7.69
CA TYR A 120 2.37 -2.68 -7.22
C TYR A 120 2.95 -3.73 -8.15
N LYS A 121 2.89 -3.54 -9.47
CA LYS A 121 3.37 -4.53 -10.45
C LYS A 121 4.88 -4.75 -10.33
N ASP A 122 5.66 -3.68 -10.25
CA ASP A 122 7.11 -3.79 -10.10
C ASP A 122 7.49 -4.22 -8.69
N ALA A 123 6.77 -3.76 -7.67
CA ALA A 123 6.94 -4.22 -6.28
C ALA A 123 6.80 -5.74 -6.16
N ILE A 124 5.73 -6.32 -6.72
CA ILE A 124 5.49 -7.77 -6.70
C ILE A 124 6.61 -8.51 -7.42
N LYS A 125 7.04 -8.02 -8.58
CA LYS A 125 8.13 -8.63 -9.35
C LYS A 125 9.44 -8.63 -8.54
N GLU A 126 9.78 -7.49 -7.94
CA GLU A 126 10.99 -7.33 -7.14
C GLU A 126 10.99 -8.22 -5.90
N ALA A 127 9.88 -8.25 -5.15
CA ALA A 127 9.73 -9.11 -3.98
C ALA A 127 9.84 -10.61 -4.33
N ASN A 128 9.24 -11.04 -5.44
CA ASN A 128 9.37 -12.43 -5.92
C ASN A 128 10.81 -12.79 -6.30
N ASN A 129 11.53 -11.87 -6.97
CA ASN A 129 12.94 -12.07 -7.29
C ASN A 129 13.79 -12.14 -6.01
N ALA A 130 13.53 -11.24 -5.06
CA ALA A 130 14.20 -11.24 -3.76
C ALA A 130 14.03 -12.57 -3.03
N ILE A 131 12.81 -13.13 -3.00
CA ILE A 131 12.51 -14.44 -2.41
C ILE A 131 13.30 -15.57 -3.08
N LYS A 132 13.40 -15.56 -4.42
CA LYS A 132 14.19 -16.54 -5.19
C LYS A 132 15.68 -16.46 -4.90
N ASP A 133 16.18 -15.26 -4.59
CA ASP A 133 17.60 -15.03 -4.28
C ASP A 133 17.98 -15.47 -2.85
N ILE A 134 17.02 -15.60 -1.92
CA ILE A 134 17.28 -15.93 -0.50
C ILE A 134 18.21 -17.13 -0.31
N PRO A 135 18.06 -18.27 -1.02
CA PRO A 135 18.97 -19.41 -0.87
C PRO A 135 20.44 -19.07 -1.14
N GLY A 136 20.71 -18.15 -2.06
CA GLY A 136 22.04 -17.68 -2.46
C GLY A 136 22.48 -16.36 -1.82
N SER A 137 21.67 -15.79 -0.91
CA SER A 137 21.97 -14.54 -0.22
C SER A 137 23.05 -14.69 0.86
N THR A 138 23.57 -13.55 1.31
CA THR A 138 24.53 -13.40 2.42
C THR A 138 23.89 -13.57 3.81
N MET A 139 22.57 -13.78 3.88
CA MET A 139 21.84 -13.84 5.14
C MET A 139 22.11 -15.14 5.92
N PRO A 140 22.32 -15.06 7.24
CA PRO A 140 22.57 -16.24 8.07
C PRO A 140 21.30 -17.09 8.26
N ASP A 141 20.15 -16.46 8.59
CA ASP A 141 18.88 -17.16 8.79
C ASP A 141 17.97 -17.01 7.57
N LYS A 142 18.20 -17.87 6.58
CA LYS A 142 17.44 -17.91 5.32
C LYS A 142 15.98 -18.30 5.55
N LYS A 143 15.68 -19.09 6.59
CA LYS A 143 14.31 -19.52 6.90
C LYS A 143 13.50 -18.32 7.40
N ALA A 144 14.03 -17.58 8.37
CA ALA A 144 13.38 -16.37 8.88
C ALA A 144 13.26 -15.29 7.79
N ALA A 145 14.29 -15.12 6.96
CA ALA A 145 14.22 -14.22 5.82
C ALA A 145 13.11 -14.60 4.82
N ASN A 146 12.92 -15.90 4.56
CA ASN A 146 11.86 -16.39 3.68
C ASN A 146 10.47 -16.09 4.26
N VAL A 147 10.29 -16.28 5.57
CA VAL A 147 9.06 -15.89 6.30
C VAL A 147 8.80 -14.39 6.16
N GLN A 148 9.78 -13.54 6.47
CA GLN A 148 9.63 -12.08 6.41
C GLN A 148 9.33 -11.60 4.99
N ALA A 149 10.01 -12.17 3.99
CA ALA A 149 9.80 -11.81 2.59
C ALA A 149 8.39 -12.21 2.09
N HIS A 150 7.88 -13.38 2.47
CA HIS A 150 6.50 -13.76 2.14
C HIS A 150 5.45 -12.93 2.89
N LEU A 151 5.68 -12.57 4.16
CA LEU A 151 4.78 -11.65 4.87
C LEU A 151 4.68 -10.31 4.11
N ALA A 152 5.83 -9.74 3.74
CA ALA A 152 5.88 -8.50 2.99
C ALA A 152 5.19 -8.60 1.62
N LEU A 153 5.43 -9.69 0.87
CA LEU A 153 4.78 -9.92 -0.41
C LEU A 153 3.25 -10.08 -0.25
N GLY A 154 2.81 -10.76 0.80
CA GLY A 154 1.38 -10.87 1.13
C GLY A 154 0.75 -9.51 1.41
N ASP A 155 1.47 -8.62 2.10
CA ASP A 155 1.01 -7.26 2.35
C ASP A 155 0.96 -6.42 1.06
N ILE A 156 1.94 -6.57 0.16
CA ILE A 156 1.93 -5.93 -1.16
C ILE A 156 0.72 -6.41 -1.97
N TYR A 157 0.44 -7.72 -2.03
CA TYR A 157 -0.73 -8.23 -2.74
C TYR A 157 -2.04 -7.72 -2.14
N LYS A 158 -2.11 -7.61 -0.81
CA LYS A 158 -3.29 -7.07 -0.11
C LYS A 158 -3.52 -5.59 -0.46
N GLU A 159 -2.48 -4.77 -0.48
CA GLU A 159 -2.55 -3.36 -0.87
C GLU A 159 -2.88 -3.17 -2.37
N ALA A 160 -2.53 -4.16 -3.20
CA ALA A 160 -2.88 -4.22 -4.61
C ALA A 160 -4.27 -4.81 -4.90
N ASP A 161 -5.10 -5.06 -3.87
CA ASP A 161 -6.41 -5.72 -3.94
C ASP A 161 -6.39 -7.15 -4.55
N MET A 162 -5.23 -7.79 -4.56
CA MET A 162 -5.00 -9.16 -5.03
C MET A 162 -5.15 -10.15 -3.87
N TYR A 163 -6.36 -10.24 -3.31
CA TYR A 163 -6.60 -10.97 -2.05
C TYR A 163 -6.42 -12.49 -2.12
N ASP A 164 -6.55 -13.11 -3.29
CA ASP A 164 -6.27 -14.54 -3.49
C ASP A 164 -4.76 -14.82 -3.43
N ASP A 165 -3.96 -14.00 -4.11
CA ASP A 165 -2.50 -14.07 -4.07
C ASP A 165 -1.97 -13.73 -2.68
N ALA A 166 -2.55 -12.74 -2.00
CA ALA A 166 -2.22 -12.40 -0.62
C ALA A 166 -2.47 -13.60 0.31
N GLN A 167 -3.64 -14.23 0.22
CA GLN A 167 -3.99 -15.38 1.07
C GLN A 167 -3.05 -16.57 0.84
N SER A 168 -2.77 -16.93 -0.42
CA SER A 168 -1.85 -18.03 -0.75
C SER A 168 -0.43 -17.74 -0.25
N THR A 169 0.01 -16.48 -0.36
CA THR A 169 1.32 -16.06 0.14
C THR A 169 1.42 -16.15 1.66
N TYR A 170 0.38 -15.76 2.41
CA TYR A 170 0.36 -15.94 3.87
C TYR A 170 0.27 -17.42 4.27
N GLN A 171 -0.43 -18.26 3.51
CA GLN A 171 -0.44 -19.71 3.75
C GLN A 171 0.96 -20.29 3.60
N ARG A 172 1.74 -19.81 2.62
CA ARG A 172 3.15 -20.20 2.48
C ARG A 172 3.98 -19.86 3.70
N VAL A 173 3.70 -18.74 4.38
CA VAL A 173 4.33 -18.40 5.66
C VAL A 173 4.02 -19.47 6.71
N LEU A 174 2.75 -19.87 6.84
CA LEU A 174 2.31 -20.89 7.81
C LEU A 174 2.85 -22.30 7.52
N GLU A 175 3.20 -22.61 6.27
CA GLU A 175 3.91 -23.85 5.93
C GLU A 175 5.36 -23.86 6.46
N ILE A 176 6.02 -22.69 6.47
CA ILE A 176 7.41 -22.53 6.93
C ILE A 176 7.46 -22.36 8.46
N ASP A 177 6.53 -21.57 9.00
CA ASP A 177 6.37 -21.24 10.42
C ASP A 177 4.88 -21.33 10.81
N LYS A 178 4.50 -22.52 11.29
CA LYS A 178 3.11 -22.86 11.62
C LYS A 178 2.48 -21.99 12.71
N LEU A 179 3.29 -21.33 13.53
CA LEU A 179 2.82 -20.50 14.65
C LEU A 179 2.94 -19.00 14.34
N ASN A 180 3.11 -18.63 13.08
CA ASN A 180 3.25 -17.23 12.70
C ASN A 180 1.94 -16.45 12.88
N MET A 181 1.85 -15.73 13.99
CA MET A 181 0.64 -14.98 14.36
C MET A 181 0.29 -13.87 13.35
N LYS A 182 1.30 -13.26 12.70
CA LYS A 182 1.08 -12.21 11.70
C LYS A 182 0.34 -12.77 10.48
N ALA A 183 0.81 -13.90 9.94
CA ALA A 183 0.16 -14.57 8.81
C ALA A 183 -1.24 -15.09 9.15
N ASP A 184 -1.41 -15.75 10.30
CA ASP A 184 -2.73 -16.25 10.75
C ASP A 184 -3.75 -15.12 10.90
N LYS A 185 -3.34 -14.00 11.53
CA LYS A 185 -4.19 -12.80 11.63
C LYS A 185 -4.52 -12.23 10.25
N ALA A 186 -3.53 -12.09 9.37
CA ALA A 186 -3.72 -11.54 8.03
C ALA A 186 -4.72 -12.36 7.19
N ILE A 187 -4.66 -13.69 7.27
CA ILE A 187 -5.62 -14.58 6.59
C ILE A 187 -7.04 -14.41 7.16
N LYS A 188 -7.19 -14.32 8.48
CA LYS A 188 -8.49 -14.08 9.13
C LYS A 188 -9.08 -12.73 8.74
N ASP A 189 -8.25 -11.70 8.68
CA ASP A 189 -8.67 -10.37 8.27
C ASP A 189 -9.06 -10.37 6.78
N LEU A 190 -8.26 -10.98 5.91
CA LEU A 190 -8.59 -11.17 4.49
C LEU A 190 -9.91 -11.91 4.28
N ALA A 191 -10.22 -12.93 5.10
CA ALA A 191 -11.51 -13.62 5.00
C ALA A 191 -12.68 -12.65 5.23
N LYS A 192 -12.58 -11.74 6.21
CA LYS A 192 -13.59 -10.70 6.44
C LYS A 192 -13.70 -9.74 5.26
N TYR A 193 -12.58 -9.29 4.70
CA TYR A 193 -12.57 -8.44 3.51
C TYR A 193 -13.20 -9.15 2.32
N LYS A 194 -12.83 -10.40 2.06
CA LYS A 194 -13.43 -11.22 1.01
C LYS A 194 -14.92 -11.41 1.23
N THR A 195 -15.40 -11.64 2.45
CA THR A 195 -16.85 -11.73 2.71
C THR A 195 -17.55 -10.38 2.50
N ALA A 196 -16.94 -9.27 2.94
CA ALA A 196 -17.48 -7.93 2.75
C ALA A 196 -17.58 -7.56 1.25
N ILE A 197 -16.56 -7.93 0.46
CA ILE A 197 -16.51 -7.68 -0.99
C ILE A 197 -17.31 -8.72 -1.78
N ALA A 198 -17.39 -9.97 -1.32
CA ALA A 198 -18.24 -11.01 -1.95
C ALA A 198 -19.73 -10.72 -1.77
N GLY A 199 -20.10 -9.90 -0.78
CA GLY A 199 -21.42 -9.29 -0.68
C GLY A 199 -21.59 -8.06 -1.58
N GLN A 200 -20.50 -7.41 -2.00
CA GLN A 200 -20.55 -6.34 -2.97
C GLN A 200 -20.71 -6.91 -4.37
N ARG A 201 -21.77 -6.50 -5.03
CA ARG A 201 -22.05 -6.94 -6.39
C ARG A 201 -20.94 -6.44 -7.33
N PRO A 202 -20.57 -7.18 -8.40
CA PRO A 202 -19.51 -6.79 -9.34
C PRO A 202 -19.59 -5.34 -9.84
N GLU A 203 -20.80 -4.82 -9.93
CA GLU A 203 -21.13 -3.44 -10.29
C GLU A 203 -20.57 -2.41 -9.29
N LEU A 204 -20.60 -2.69 -7.98
CA LEU A 204 -20.06 -1.81 -6.94
C LEU A 204 -18.54 -1.72 -7.02
N LYS A 205 -17.86 -2.83 -7.33
CA LYS A 205 -16.42 -2.85 -7.56
C LYS A 205 -16.04 -1.99 -8.78
N LYS A 206 -16.88 -2.04 -9.84
CA LYS A 206 -16.68 -1.24 -11.06
C LYS A 206 -16.82 0.25 -10.79
N ILE A 207 -17.78 0.65 -9.95
CA ILE A 207 -18.01 2.05 -9.54
C ILE A 207 -16.88 2.54 -8.63
N ALA A 208 -16.47 1.74 -7.65
CA ALA A 208 -15.37 2.08 -6.74
C ALA A 208 -14.03 2.33 -7.46
N SER A 209 -13.88 1.78 -8.67
CA SER A 209 -12.70 1.96 -9.52
C SER A 209 -12.75 3.19 -10.43
N GLN A 210 -13.82 3.99 -10.42
CA GLN A 210 -13.96 5.19 -11.27
C GLN A 210 -13.31 6.41 -10.60
N LYS A 211 -12.66 7.26 -11.42
CA LYS A 211 -12.04 8.52 -10.96
C LYS A 211 -13.09 9.55 -10.50
N GLU A 212 -14.25 9.55 -11.14
CA GLU A 212 -15.38 10.43 -10.85
C GLU A 212 -16.67 9.60 -10.91
N ILE A 213 -17.61 9.90 -10.00
CA ILE A 213 -18.90 9.21 -9.94
C ILE A 213 -19.86 9.89 -10.93
N THR A 214 -20.32 9.13 -11.92
CA THR A 214 -21.28 9.60 -12.92
C THR A 214 -22.72 9.39 -12.45
N ARG A 215 -23.67 10.03 -13.13
CA ARG A 215 -25.11 9.80 -12.90
C ARG A 215 -25.49 8.33 -13.04
N SER A 216 -24.89 7.63 -14.01
CA SER A 216 -25.06 6.19 -14.21
C SER A 216 -24.62 5.38 -13.00
N ASP A 217 -23.52 5.76 -12.36
CA ASP A 217 -23.01 5.08 -11.17
C ASP A 217 -23.94 5.30 -9.96
N VAL A 218 -24.45 6.53 -9.80
CA VAL A 218 -25.46 6.84 -8.76
C VAL A 218 -26.73 6.02 -8.96
N ALA A 219 -27.19 5.85 -10.20
CA ALA A 219 -28.36 5.02 -10.49
C ALA A 219 -28.13 3.56 -10.07
N VAL A 220 -26.96 3.00 -10.36
CA VAL A 220 -26.62 1.64 -9.91
C VAL A 220 -26.58 1.56 -8.40
N LEU A 221 -25.98 2.54 -7.71
CA LEU A 221 -25.99 2.58 -6.23
C LEU A 221 -27.41 2.62 -5.67
N PHE A 222 -28.31 3.43 -6.25
CA PHE A 222 -29.71 3.47 -5.82
C PHE A 222 -30.44 2.16 -6.05
N ALA A 223 -30.27 1.52 -7.20
CA ALA A 223 -30.91 0.24 -7.48
C ALA A 223 -30.41 -0.89 -6.55
N LEU A 224 -29.13 -0.85 -6.18
CA LEU A 224 -28.50 -1.93 -5.41
C LEU A 224 -28.65 -1.77 -3.90
N GLU A 225 -28.52 -0.55 -3.38
CA GLU A 225 -28.42 -0.28 -1.94
C GLU A 225 -29.72 0.24 -1.32
N LEU A 226 -30.60 0.84 -2.12
CA LEU A 226 -31.85 1.39 -1.59
C LEU A 226 -33.03 0.45 -1.85
N PRO A 227 -33.89 0.21 -0.85
CA PRO A 227 -35.16 -0.48 -1.06
C PRO A 227 -36.15 0.48 -1.72
N LEU A 228 -35.93 0.83 -2.99
CA LEU A 228 -36.72 1.81 -3.74
C LEU A 228 -38.21 1.48 -3.72
N ASP A 229 -38.57 0.19 -3.76
CA ASP A 229 -39.96 -0.25 -3.63
C ASP A 229 -40.61 0.17 -2.31
N LYS A 230 -39.86 0.21 -1.20
CA LYS A 230 -40.40 0.65 0.09
C LYS A 230 -40.48 2.18 0.15
N ILE A 231 -39.42 2.84 -0.31
CA ILE A 231 -39.30 4.31 -0.28
C ILE A 231 -40.40 4.95 -1.14
N PHE A 232 -40.63 4.43 -2.34
CA PHE A 232 -41.58 5.02 -3.30
C PHE A 232 -42.98 4.40 -3.26
N ARG A 233 -43.23 3.31 -2.50
CA ARG A 233 -44.61 2.88 -2.17
C ARG A 233 -45.28 3.75 -1.11
N GLU A 234 -44.50 4.29 -0.16
CA GLU A 234 -45.02 5.07 0.97
C GLU A 234 -44.96 6.59 0.76
N ALA A 235 -44.35 7.07 -0.33
CA ALA A 235 -44.46 8.46 -0.70
C ALA A 235 -45.96 8.78 -0.88
N PRO A 236 -46.56 9.65 -0.04
CA PRO A 236 -47.98 9.94 -0.14
C PRO A 236 -48.20 10.44 -1.57
N LYS A 237 -49.05 9.74 -2.35
CA LYS A 237 -49.59 10.28 -3.59
C LYS A 237 -50.05 11.67 -3.23
N ALA A 238 -49.37 12.70 -3.74
CA ALA A 238 -49.62 14.08 -3.35
C ALA A 238 -51.13 14.27 -3.32
N SER A 239 -51.70 14.36 -2.11
CA SER A 239 -53.13 14.40 -1.95
C SER A 239 -53.58 15.61 -2.74
N GLN A 240 -54.48 15.42 -3.71
CA GLN A 240 -55.10 16.54 -4.41
C GLN A 240 -56.04 17.36 -3.50
N SER A 241 -55.87 17.30 -2.18
CA SER A 241 -56.59 18.07 -1.18
C SER A 241 -55.77 19.25 -0.60
N GLY A 242 -54.76 19.74 -1.32
CA GLY A 242 -54.08 21.00 -0.99
C GLY A 242 -54.82 22.21 -1.60
N PHE A 243 -54.98 23.26 -0.80
CA PHE A 243 -55.56 24.57 -1.15
C PHE A 243 -55.29 24.99 -2.61
N ARG A 244 -56.37 25.33 -3.35
CA ARG A 244 -56.31 25.86 -4.72
C ARG A 244 -56.42 27.39 -4.69
N PRO A 245 -55.36 28.16 -4.97
CA PRO A 245 -55.49 29.60 -5.14
C PRO A 245 -56.35 29.92 -6.38
N PRO A 246 -57.20 30.95 -6.35
CA PRO A 246 -58.00 31.34 -7.50
C PRO A 246 -57.09 31.92 -8.59
N SER A 247 -57.29 31.45 -9.83
CA SER A 247 -56.75 31.99 -11.08
C SER A 247 -55.22 32.11 -11.16
N GLN A 248 -54.54 30.99 -11.31
CA GLN A 248 -53.40 30.90 -12.24
C GLN A 248 -53.58 29.64 -13.08
N SER A 249 -53.41 29.81 -14.39
CA SER A 249 -53.39 28.73 -15.37
C SER A 249 -52.58 27.56 -14.84
N VAL A 250 -53.18 26.37 -14.90
CA VAL A 250 -52.59 25.08 -14.56
C VAL A 250 -51.16 25.02 -15.13
N MET A 251 -50.14 25.32 -14.31
CA MET A 251 -48.85 24.68 -14.52
C MET A 251 -49.12 23.20 -14.36
N GLY A 252 -48.75 22.47 -15.41
CA GLY A 252 -49.19 21.12 -15.69
C GLY A 252 -49.23 20.25 -14.45
N LYS A 253 -50.21 19.35 -14.42
CA LYS A 253 -50.10 18.12 -13.66
C LYS A 253 -48.63 17.67 -13.75
N ARG A 254 -47.96 17.46 -12.61
CA ARG A 254 -46.82 16.52 -12.60
C ARG A 254 -47.44 15.17 -12.94
N GLU A 255 -47.66 14.95 -14.22
CA GLU A 255 -47.78 13.63 -14.79
C GLU A 255 -46.49 12.94 -14.38
N ALA A 256 -46.61 11.77 -13.74
CA ALA A 256 -45.47 10.88 -13.67
C ALA A 256 -44.88 10.81 -15.08
N PRO A 257 -43.55 10.97 -15.27
CA PRO A 257 -42.97 10.97 -16.60
C PRO A 257 -43.54 9.78 -17.35
N ALA A 258 -44.09 10.05 -18.54
CA ALA A 258 -44.64 9.01 -19.38
C ALA A 258 -43.62 7.87 -19.43
N ALA A 259 -44.09 6.63 -19.28
CA ALA A 259 -43.27 5.41 -19.17
C ALA A 259 -42.48 5.06 -20.46
N ASN A 260 -42.04 6.06 -21.22
CA ASN A 260 -41.44 5.96 -22.54
C ASN A 260 -40.38 7.04 -22.83
N GLU A 261 -39.88 7.76 -21.83
CA GLU A 261 -38.67 8.56 -22.03
C GLU A 261 -37.45 7.64 -21.98
N GLY A 262 -36.59 7.72 -23.02
CA GLY A 262 -35.41 6.88 -23.17
C GLY A 262 -34.37 7.05 -22.07
N LEU A 263 -33.18 6.48 -22.27
CA LEU A 263 -32.06 6.73 -21.36
C LEU A 263 -31.72 8.23 -21.29
N PRO A 264 -31.13 8.71 -20.17
CA PRO A 264 -30.61 10.07 -20.09
C PRO A 264 -29.68 10.34 -21.29
N PRO A 265 -29.69 11.56 -21.87
CA PRO A 265 -28.97 11.86 -23.11
C PRO A 265 -27.46 11.73 -23.01
N ASP A 266 -26.91 11.76 -21.79
CA ASP A 266 -25.51 11.53 -21.45
C ASP A 266 -25.13 10.04 -21.31
N VAL A 267 -26.08 9.12 -21.52
CA VAL A 267 -25.89 7.67 -21.37
C VAL A 267 -26.03 6.97 -22.72
N ALA A 268 -24.98 6.25 -23.13
CA ALA A 268 -24.99 5.46 -24.36
C ALA A 268 -26.03 4.31 -24.30
N GLU A 269 -26.60 3.95 -25.46
CA GLU A 269 -27.60 2.87 -25.56
C GLU A 269 -27.06 1.49 -25.14
N ASP A 270 -25.76 1.25 -25.28
CA ASP A 270 -25.07 0.01 -24.88
C ASP A 270 -24.40 0.11 -23.51
N HIS A 271 -24.71 1.16 -22.73
CA HIS A 271 -24.09 1.38 -21.43
C HIS A 271 -24.37 0.22 -20.47
N TRP A 272 -23.33 -0.26 -19.79
CA TRP A 272 -23.40 -1.43 -18.90
C TRP A 272 -24.43 -1.29 -17.76
N ALA A 273 -24.66 -0.05 -17.29
CA ALA A 273 -25.61 0.25 -16.22
C ALA A 273 -27.08 0.40 -16.69
N ARG A 274 -27.36 0.18 -17.97
CA ARG A 274 -28.65 0.48 -18.60
C ARG A 274 -29.86 -0.10 -17.87
N SER A 275 -29.78 -1.36 -17.43
CA SER A 275 -30.88 -2.02 -16.71
C SER A 275 -31.19 -1.33 -15.38
N PHE A 276 -30.15 -0.95 -14.63
CA PHE A 276 -30.30 -0.24 -13.35
C PHE A 276 -30.86 1.16 -13.56
N ILE A 277 -30.37 1.89 -14.57
CA ILE A 277 -30.88 3.23 -14.91
C ILE A 277 -32.38 3.18 -15.19
N LYS A 278 -32.83 2.22 -16.00
CA LYS A 278 -34.26 2.03 -16.29
C LYS A 278 -35.06 1.75 -15.02
N GLU A 279 -34.58 0.85 -14.16
CA GLU A 279 -35.25 0.52 -12.90
C GLU A 279 -35.45 1.76 -12.00
N VAL A 280 -34.41 2.59 -11.87
CA VAL A 280 -34.46 3.80 -11.03
C VAL A 280 -35.35 4.87 -11.64
N LEU A 281 -35.35 5.03 -12.98
CA LEU A 281 -36.27 5.92 -13.71
C LEU A 281 -37.73 5.49 -13.52
N GLU A 282 -38.03 4.19 -13.71
CA GLU A 282 -39.37 3.62 -13.56
C GLU A 282 -39.92 3.83 -12.14
N LYS A 283 -39.05 3.77 -11.13
CA LYS A 283 -39.41 4.02 -9.73
C LYS A 283 -39.45 5.50 -9.36
N GLY A 284 -39.12 6.41 -10.28
CA GLY A 284 -39.11 7.86 -10.05
C GLY A 284 -38.00 8.34 -9.13
N ALA A 285 -36.95 7.54 -8.94
CA ALA A 285 -35.79 7.85 -8.11
C ALA A 285 -34.70 8.64 -8.86
N MET A 286 -34.90 8.88 -10.16
CA MET A 286 -34.04 9.67 -11.04
C MET A 286 -34.88 10.22 -12.19
N GLU A 287 -34.51 11.40 -12.71
CA GLU A 287 -35.14 11.98 -13.91
C GLU A 287 -34.30 11.66 -15.16
N THR A 288 -34.86 11.84 -16.35
CA THR A 288 -34.15 11.65 -17.64
C THR A 288 -33.31 12.86 -18.03
N MET A 289 -33.76 14.06 -17.67
CA MET A 289 -33.05 15.32 -17.90
C MET A 289 -32.47 15.88 -16.59
N PRO A 290 -31.44 16.76 -16.66
CA PRO A 290 -30.92 17.48 -15.50
C PRO A 290 -31.91 18.50 -14.92
#